data_AF-A0A9W8QXW3-F1
#
_entry.id   AF-A0A9W8QXW3-F1
#
_cell.length_a   1.000
_cell.length_b   1.000
_cell.length_c   1.000
_cell.angle_alpha   90.00
_cell.angle_beta   90.00
_cell.angle_gamma   90.00
#
_symmetry.space_group_name_H-M   'P 1'
#
loop_
_entity.id
_entity.type
_entity.pdbx_description
1 polymer ?
#
loop_
_entity_poly.entity_id
_entity_poly.type
_entity_poly.pdbx_seq_one_letter_code
_entity_poly.pdbx_strand_id
1 'polypeptide(L)'
;MGAALNETDRDIKLFLCQWGIGENVPDWAAPLGNTWRMSNDIFGAWRAIWRITNQVVGHAKHTRPGAFADMDMLEIGLGFLSFEEERFHFGFWSMMKSPLLIGGVLDEKEMPSESIKIMSNKEVIAINQDPLGKAAELVIRYTEEEWDVWAGDLSSNRKVLAVANWKNESQTVDVDLSLIGVGKAKARDVWAHADGSISDIKTFELKAHELRLLVLSEIEEASRPKALSYYAADDASLEGSAKIVDCSKTECLPVNKKIGNIGGKDTKVTFKSVSAPRDGEVLVGIDFINYDYRHTMWDWESNTRNMTITVNKGDSKRWAFPIAGGDWFESGRLNVVLDGFVKGDGNTVTFTPSSSSGWAPDLVGFEIFE
;
A
#
# COMPACT_ATOMS: atom_id res chain seq x y z
N MET A 1 -29.24 0.20 14.94
CA MET A 1 -28.49 1.43 15.28
C MET A 1 -28.53 2.45 14.15
N GLY A 2 -27.90 2.20 12.98
CA GLY A 2 -27.89 3.16 11.86
C GLY A 2 -29.29 3.68 11.46
N ALA A 3 -30.28 2.79 11.33
CA ALA A 3 -31.67 3.19 11.08
C ALA A 3 -32.23 4.16 12.15
N ALA A 4 -31.97 3.91 13.43
CA ALA A 4 -32.42 4.78 14.52
C ALA A 4 -31.70 6.14 14.52
N LEU A 5 -30.42 6.21 14.10
CA LEU A 5 -29.70 7.47 13.96
C LEU A 5 -30.28 8.33 12.82
N ASN A 6 -30.65 7.70 11.71
CA ASN A 6 -31.26 8.38 10.56
C ASN A 6 -32.66 8.96 10.86
N GLU A 7 -33.33 8.48 11.92
CA GLU A 7 -34.63 9.00 12.37
C GLU A 7 -34.50 10.24 13.27
N THR A 8 -33.28 10.60 13.70
CA THR A 8 -33.05 11.77 14.55
C THR A 8 -32.88 13.05 13.72
N ASP A 9 -33.40 14.18 14.20
CA ASP A 9 -33.22 15.52 13.59
C ASP A 9 -31.84 16.13 13.93
N ARG A 10 -30.81 15.29 14.01
CA ARG A 10 -29.44 15.69 14.34
C ARG A 10 -28.47 14.86 13.52
N ASP A 11 -27.54 15.53 12.85
CA ASP A 11 -26.43 14.86 12.19
C ASP A 11 -25.54 14.15 13.23
N ILE A 12 -25.50 12.82 13.16
CA ILE A 12 -24.65 11.97 13.99
C ILE A 12 -23.76 11.16 13.07
N LYS A 13 -22.44 11.27 13.26
CA LYS A 13 -21.49 10.42 12.54
C LYS A 13 -21.34 9.09 13.26
N LEU A 14 -21.49 7.99 12.52
CA LEU A 14 -21.33 6.64 13.06
C LEU A 14 -19.96 6.06 12.67
N PHE A 15 -19.14 5.83 13.68
CA PHE A 15 -17.83 5.19 13.55
C PHE A 15 -17.97 3.72 13.95
N LEU A 16 -17.84 2.80 12.99
CA LEU A 16 -18.00 1.37 13.25
C LEU A 16 -16.67 0.78 13.71
N CYS A 17 -16.62 0.28 14.94
CA CYS A 17 -15.42 -0.35 15.49
C CYS A 17 -15.61 -1.88 15.59
N GLN A 18 -15.01 -2.60 14.65
CA GLN A 18 -15.03 -4.08 14.59
C GLN A 18 -13.65 -4.68 14.24
N TRP A 19 -12.62 -3.84 14.18
CA TRP A 19 -11.21 -4.22 13.99
C TRP A 19 -10.80 -4.73 12.59
N GLY A 20 -11.62 -4.51 11.56
CA GLY A 20 -11.31 -5.01 10.23
C GLY A 20 -11.46 -6.53 10.09
N ILE A 21 -12.12 -7.21 11.04
CA ILE A 21 -12.20 -8.65 11.10
C ILE A 21 -13.43 -9.16 10.33
N GLY A 22 -13.19 -10.09 9.42
CA GLY A 22 -14.23 -10.74 8.62
C GLY A 22 -14.27 -10.25 7.18
N GLU A 23 -14.95 -11.03 6.35
CA GLU A 23 -14.89 -10.87 4.90
C GLU A 23 -15.66 -9.63 4.44
N ASN A 24 -15.12 -8.96 3.43
CA ASN A 24 -15.76 -7.86 2.70
C ASN A 24 -16.32 -6.76 3.63
N VAL A 25 -15.57 -6.47 4.71
CA VAL A 25 -15.90 -5.45 5.71
C VAL A 25 -16.40 -4.14 5.10
N PRO A 26 -15.70 -3.52 4.13
CA PRO A 26 -16.13 -2.26 3.58
C PRO A 26 -17.51 -2.32 2.91
N ASP A 27 -17.87 -3.45 2.31
CA ASP A 27 -19.10 -3.58 1.51
C ASP A 27 -20.36 -3.49 2.36
N TRP A 28 -20.34 -4.07 3.55
CA TRP A 28 -21.45 -3.97 4.49
C TRP A 28 -21.29 -2.83 5.49
N ALA A 29 -20.07 -2.38 5.82
CA ALA A 29 -19.86 -1.33 6.81
C ALA A 29 -20.05 0.09 6.24
N ALA A 30 -19.56 0.36 5.02
CA ALA A 30 -19.69 1.66 4.36
C ALA A 30 -21.16 2.15 4.16
N PRO A 31 -22.16 1.30 3.84
CA PRO A 31 -23.54 1.75 3.78
C PRO A 31 -24.19 1.97 5.16
N LEU A 32 -23.59 1.48 6.25
CA LEU A 32 -24.14 1.55 7.60
C LEU A 32 -23.57 2.70 8.44
N GLY A 33 -22.33 3.10 8.20
CA GLY A 33 -21.62 4.12 8.97
C GLY A 33 -20.78 5.06 8.10
N ASN A 34 -20.18 6.07 8.73
CA ASN A 34 -19.30 7.00 8.05
C ASN A 34 -17.85 6.52 8.00
N THR A 35 -17.48 5.67 8.95
CA THR A 35 -16.17 5.03 9.00
C THR A 35 -16.30 3.58 9.44
N TRP A 36 -15.31 2.77 9.11
CA TRP A 36 -15.14 1.43 9.66
C TRP A 36 -13.69 1.22 10.07
N ARG A 37 -13.47 0.78 11.30
CA ARG A 37 -12.16 0.33 11.77
C ARG A 37 -11.71 -0.81 10.86
N MET A 38 -10.60 -0.57 10.18
CA MET A 38 -10.07 -1.47 9.15
C MET A 38 -8.93 -2.34 9.65
N SER A 39 -8.46 -2.12 10.88
CA SER A 39 -7.43 -2.93 11.55
C SER A 39 -7.75 -3.13 13.03
N ASN A 40 -7.08 -4.11 13.64
CA ASN A 40 -6.96 -4.17 15.09
C ASN A 40 -6.25 -2.92 15.63
N ASP A 41 -6.24 -2.77 16.95
CA ASP A 41 -5.85 -1.50 17.57
C ASP A 41 -4.41 -1.12 17.21
N ILE A 42 -4.22 0.18 16.99
CA ILE A 42 -2.90 0.79 17.00
C ILE A 42 -2.36 0.78 18.44
N PHE A 43 -1.03 0.80 18.56
CA PHE A 43 -0.34 1.01 19.82
C PHE A 43 0.98 1.71 19.53
N GLY A 44 1.57 2.32 20.56
CA GLY A 44 2.81 3.08 20.48
C GLY A 44 4.05 2.29 20.08
N ALA A 45 4.18 1.94 18.81
CA ALA A 45 5.38 1.37 18.22
C ALA A 45 5.42 1.57 16.69
N TRP A 46 6.60 1.83 16.14
CA TRP A 46 6.81 1.96 14.70
C TRP A 46 6.27 0.77 13.88
N ARG A 47 6.41 -0.45 14.41
CA ARG A 47 5.88 -1.67 13.77
C ARG A 47 4.35 -1.66 13.59
N ALA A 48 3.61 -0.94 14.44
CA ALA A 48 2.16 -0.81 14.29
C ALA A 48 1.82 0.02 13.05
N ILE A 49 2.60 1.07 12.77
CA ILE A 49 2.46 1.90 11.56
C ILE A 49 2.61 1.03 10.32
N TRP A 50 3.74 0.31 10.19
CA TRP A 50 3.97 -0.62 9.08
C TRP A 50 2.83 -1.64 8.91
N ARG A 51 2.34 -2.24 10.01
CA ARG A 51 1.26 -3.23 9.95
C ARG A 51 -0.05 -2.63 9.42
N ILE A 52 -0.42 -1.42 9.88
CA ILE A 52 -1.67 -0.76 9.48
C ILE A 52 -1.58 -0.25 8.04
N THR A 53 -0.43 0.27 7.61
CA THR A 53 -0.23 0.69 6.21
C THR A 53 -0.31 -0.48 5.21
N ASN A 54 0.06 -1.69 5.62
CA ASN A 54 -0.14 -2.89 4.80
C ASN A 54 -1.58 -3.40 4.81
N GLN A 55 -2.36 -3.11 5.85
CA GLN A 55 -3.79 -3.46 5.87
C GLN A 55 -4.60 -2.51 4.98
N VAL A 56 -4.26 -1.21 4.95
CA VAL A 56 -5.09 -0.20 4.26
C VAL A 56 -5.08 -0.33 2.74
N VAL A 57 -4.10 -1.03 2.16
CA VAL A 57 -4.03 -1.26 0.70
C VAL A 57 -5.34 -1.82 0.16
N GLY A 58 -5.85 -2.91 0.74
CA GLY A 58 -7.13 -3.51 0.32
C GLY A 58 -8.37 -2.66 0.61
N HIS A 59 -8.27 -1.68 1.51
CA HIS A 59 -9.38 -0.81 1.89
C HIS A 59 -9.44 0.51 1.09
N ALA A 60 -8.32 0.96 0.51
CA ALA A 60 -8.18 2.26 -0.14
C ALA A 60 -9.26 2.51 -1.21
N LYS A 61 -9.57 1.50 -2.02
CA LYS A 61 -10.58 1.55 -3.09
C LYS A 61 -12.02 1.79 -2.60
N HIS A 62 -12.31 1.52 -1.33
CA HIS A 62 -13.64 1.73 -0.76
C HIS A 62 -13.80 3.13 -0.14
N THR A 63 -12.70 3.85 0.07
CA THR A 63 -12.68 5.20 0.63
C THR A 63 -13.27 6.21 -0.36
N ARG A 64 -14.32 6.90 0.07
CA ARG A 64 -15.04 7.91 -0.70
C ARG A 64 -15.72 8.92 0.22
N PRO A 65 -16.17 10.09 -0.26
CA PRO A 65 -16.93 11.04 0.55
C PRO A 65 -18.08 10.36 1.31
N GLY A 66 -18.01 10.43 2.64
CA GLY A 66 -19.01 9.86 3.54
C GLY A 66 -18.75 8.42 4.01
N ALA A 67 -17.71 7.75 3.50
CA ALA A 67 -17.33 6.38 3.85
C ALA A 67 -15.79 6.23 3.84
N PHE A 68 -15.18 6.19 5.02
CA PHE A 68 -13.72 6.20 5.18
C PHE A 68 -13.19 5.00 5.98
N ALA A 69 -12.11 4.39 5.50
CA ALA A 69 -11.38 3.39 6.26
C ALA A 69 -10.74 4.07 7.49
N ASP A 70 -11.03 3.57 8.69
CA ASP A 70 -10.53 4.10 9.96
C ASP A 70 -9.31 3.31 10.42
N MET A 71 -8.15 3.92 10.24
CA MET A 71 -6.83 3.39 10.60
C MET A 71 -6.52 3.52 12.09
N ASP A 72 -7.53 3.79 12.92
CA ASP A 72 -7.45 4.00 14.37
C ASP A 72 -6.84 5.35 14.78
N MET A 73 -6.87 5.62 16.08
CA MET A 73 -6.46 6.88 16.70
C MET A 73 -4.98 7.23 16.47
N LEU A 74 -4.65 8.52 16.60
CA LEU A 74 -3.30 9.04 16.44
C LEU A 74 -2.46 8.80 17.70
N GLU A 75 -1.27 8.23 17.52
CA GLU A 75 -0.25 7.99 18.57
C GLU A 75 0.76 9.15 18.72
N ILE A 76 0.35 10.37 18.32
CA ILE A 76 1.22 11.55 18.25
C ILE A 76 1.28 12.25 19.62
N GLY A 77 2.51 12.61 20.06
CA GLY A 77 2.75 13.30 21.32
C GLY A 77 2.76 12.39 22.55
N LEU A 78 2.70 11.07 22.35
CA LEU A 78 2.69 10.07 23.44
C LEU A 78 4.09 9.58 23.84
N GLY A 79 5.13 9.99 23.11
CA GLY A 79 6.53 9.64 23.42
C GLY A 79 6.97 8.25 22.95
N PHE A 80 6.16 7.55 22.16
CA PHE A 80 6.50 6.24 21.58
C PHE A 80 7.19 6.31 20.22
N LEU A 81 6.98 7.40 19.49
CA LEU A 81 7.50 7.66 18.15
C LEU A 81 8.43 8.88 18.20
N SER A 82 9.45 8.89 17.36
CA SER A 82 10.24 10.08 17.05
C SER A 82 9.40 11.11 16.28
N PHE A 83 9.79 12.38 16.26
CA PHE A 83 9.06 13.41 15.50
C PHE A 83 9.04 13.14 13.98
N GLU A 84 10.07 12.48 13.44
CA GLU A 84 10.08 12.00 12.05
C GLU A 84 8.99 10.94 11.83
N GLU A 85 8.87 9.95 12.72
CA GLU A 85 7.82 8.92 12.66
C GLU A 85 6.42 9.48 12.95
N GLU A 86 6.28 10.50 13.81
CA GLU A 86 5.01 11.21 14.02
C GLU A 86 4.56 11.94 12.74
N ARG A 87 5.49 12.59 12.02
CA ARG A 87 5.19 13.16 10.69
C ARG A 87 4.79 12.08 9.70
N PHE A 88 5.50 10.94 9.68
CA PHE A 88 5.13 9.81 8.85
C PHE A 88 3.69 9.36 9.15
N HIS A 89 3.38 9.09 10.42
CA HIS A 89 2.08 8.63 10.87
C HIS A 89 0.96 9.63 10.51
N PHE A 90 1.14 10.91 10.81
CA PHE A 90 0.14 11.95 10.51
C PHE A 90 -0.07 12.12 8.99
N GLY A 91 1.02 12.17 8.22
CA GLY A 91 0.97 12.31 6.77
C GLY A 91 0.34 11.11 6.09
N PHE A 92 0.65 9.90 6.55
CA PHE A 92 0.10 8.67 5.98
C PHE A 92 -1.41 8.57 6.27
N TRP A 93 -1.85 8.80 7.51
CA TRP A 93 -3.30 8.83 7.85
C TRP A 93 -4.04 9.89 7.02
N SER A 94 -3.37 11.03 6.79
CA SER A 94 -3.93 12.13 6.01
C SER A 94 -4.11 11.78 4.53
N MET A 95 -3.12 11.17 3.87
CA MET A 95 -3.26 10.79 2.46
C MET A 95 -4.26 9.64 2.25
N MET A 96 -4.46 8.79 3.26
CA MET A 96 -5.45 7.71 3.25
C MET A 96 -6.88 8.16 3.61
N LYS A 97 -7.07 9.44 3.98
CA LYS A 97 -8.35 10.02 4.41
C LYS A 97 -8.92 9.36 5.68
N SER A 98 -8.06 8.74 6.49
CA SER A 98 -8.48 8.20 7.79
C SER A 98 -8.93 9.35 8.71
N PRO A 99 -9.87 9.12 9.64
CA PRO A 99 -10.13 10.08 10.71
C PRO A 99 -8.84 10.46 11.45
N LEU A 100 -8.66 11.76 11.69
CA LEU A 100 -7.55 12.29 12.48
C LEU A 100 -8.01 12.47 13.93
N LEU A 101 -8.23 11.35 14.63
CA LEU A 101 -8.68 11.31 16.02
C LEU A 101 -7.47 11.32 16.96
N ILE A 102 -7.31 12.36 17.78
CA ILE A 102 -6.17 12.49 18.70
C ILE A 102 -6.31 11.47 19.83
N GLY A 103 -5.33 10.58 19.99
CA GLY A 103 -5.26 9.60 21.08
C GLY A 103 -4.55 10.11 22.35
N GLY A 104 -3.85 11.24 22.25
CA GLY A 104 -3.08 11.84 23.34
C GLY A 104 -3.83 12.88 24.18
N VAL A 105 -3.20 13.29 25.29
CA VAL A 105 -3.72 14.33 26.17
C VAL A 105 -3.69 15.69 25.47
N LEU A 106 -4.82 16.40 25.43
CA LEU A 106 -4.92 17.76 24.87
C LEU A 106 -4.52 18.84 25.90
N ASP A 107 -3.31 18.74 26.44
CA ASP A 107 -2.70 19.75 27.31
C ASP A 107 -1.33 20.15 26.74
N GLU A 108 -1.17 21.43 26.40
CA GLU A 108 0.09 21.98 25.87
C GLU A 108 1.28 21.84 26.82
N LYS A 109 1.02 21.62 28.12
CA LYS A 109 2.06 21.35 29.12
C LYS A 109 2.54 19.91 29.12
N GLU A 110 1.70 18.99 28.68
CA GLU A 110 2.00 17.55 28.65
C GLU A 110 2.44 17.08 27.27
N MET A 111 1.90 17.70 26.21
CA MET A 111 2.21 17.35 24.83
C MET A 111 3.41 18.14 24.30
N PRO A 112 4.40 17.49 23.66
CA PRO A 112 5.52 18.19 23.04
C PRO A 112 5.04 19.20 21.98
N SER A 113 5.57 20.42 22.03
CA SER A 113 5.20 21.48 21.08
C SER A 113 5.41 21.10 19.60
N GLU A 114 6.39 20.23 19.31
CA GLU A 114 6.63 19.72 17.96
C GLU A 114 5.50 18.80 17.49
N SER A 115 5.00 17.91 18.35
CA SER A 115 3.85 17.05 18.08
C SER A 115 2.58 17.86 17.81
N ILE A 116 2.38 18.97 18.54
CA ILE A 116 1.28 19.91 18.28
C ILE A 116 1.44 20.56 16.89
N LYS A 117 2.65 21.00 16.51
CA LYS A 117 2.91 21.54 15.16
C LYS A 117 2.62 20.53 14.06
N ILE A 118 3.00 19.26 14.27
CA ILE A 118 2.71 18.17 13.33
C ILE A 118 1.20 18.04 13.13
N MET A 119 0.44 17.88 14.22
CA MET A 119 -1.02 17.71 14.15
C MET A 119 -1.78 18.96 13.67
N SER A 120 -1.20 20.15 13.83
CA SER A 120 -1.81 21.41 13.40
C SER A 120 -1.35 21.88 12.01
N ASN A 121 -0.55 21.07 11.30
CA ASN A 121 -0.11 21.39 9.94
C ASN A 121 -1.31 21.44 8.99
N LYS A 122 -1.68 22.66 8.59
CA LYS A 122 -2.84 22.94 7.73
C LYS A 122 -2.72 22.34 6.33
N GLU A 123 -1.50 22.18 5.80
CA GLU A 123 -1.29 21.63 4.46
C GLU A 123 -1.55 20.11 4.46
N VAL A 124 -1.10 19.42 5.52
CA VAL A 124 -1.35 17.98 5.69
C VAL A 124 -2.82 17.70 6.00
N ILE A 125 -3.45 18.53 6.85
CA ILE A 125 -4.90 18.47 7.08
C ILE A 125 -5.68 18.71 5.78
N ALA A 126 -5.25 19.64 4.93
CA ALA A 126 -5.91 19.91 3.66
C ALA A 126 -5.85 18.71 2.69
N ILE A 127 -4.80 17.88 2.76
CA ILE A 127 -4.77 16.60 2.06
C ILE A 127 -5.88 15.70 2.63
N ASN A 128 -5.95 15.52 3.95
CA ASN A 128 -6.97 14.68 4.58
C ASN A 128 -8.41 15.13 4.26
N GLN A 129 -8.65 16.44 4.29
CA GLN A 129 -9.96 17.07 4.08
C GLN A 129 -10.25 17.38 2.61
N ASP A 130 -9.44 16.88 1.67
CA ASP A 130 -9.67 17.11 0.25
C ASP A 130 -11.05 16.58 -0.19
N PRO A 131 -11.89 17.39 -0.87
CA PRO A 131 -13.28 17.04 -1.15
C PRO A 131 -13.44 15.89 -2.14
N LEU A 132 -12.39 15.50 -2.88
CA LEU A 132 -12.44 14.30 -3.71
C LEU A 132 -12.58 13.03 -2.86
N GLY A 133 -12.10 13.05 -1.61
CA GLY A 133 -12.27 11.97 -0.64
C GLY A 133 -11.69 10.63 -1.07
N LYS A 134 -10.75 10.61 -2.02
CA LYS A 134 -10.06 9.39 -2.50
C LYS A 134 -8.77 9.16 -1.71
N ALA A 135 -8.57 7.94 -1.23
CA ALA A 135 -7.31 7.53 -0.62
C ALA A 135 -6.18 7.46 -1.65
N ALA A 136 -4.94 7.62 -1.18
CA ALA A 136 -3.76 7.25 -1.96
C ALA A 136 -3.65 5.72 -2.10
N GLU A 137 -2.91 5.27 -3.11
CA GLU A 137 -2.66 3.87 -3.41
C GLU A 137 -1.16 3.59 -3.39
N LEU A 138 -0.78 2.35 -3.04
CA LEU A 138 0.60 1.88 -3.15
C LEU A 138 0.93 1.74 -4.64
N VAL A 139 1.86 2.56 -5.13
CA VAL A 139 2.22 2.63 -6.55
C VAL A 139 3.26 1.57 -6.87
N ILE A 140 4.34 1.50 -6.07
CA ILE A 140 5.44 0.56 -6.23
C ILE A 140 6.11 0.34 -4.88
N ARG A 141 6.64 -0.86 -4.68
CA ARG A 141 7.31 -1.29 -3.45
C ARG A 141 8.73 -1.72 -3.74
N TYR A 142 9.62 -1.48 -2.76
CA TYR A 142 10.99 -1.99 -2.69
C TYR A 142 11.21 -2.63 -1.31
N THR A 143 10.87 -3.91 -1.18
CA THR A 143 10.76 -4.58 0.14
C THR A 143 12.08 -4.72 0.88
N GLU A 144 13.17 -5.07 0.18
CA GLU A 144 14.48 -5.27 0.82
C GLU A 144 15.25 -3.95 0.94
N GLU A 145 14.99 -2.99 0.06
CA GLU A 145 15.50 -1.64 0.18
C GLU A 145 14.72 -0.79 1.19
N GLU A 146 13.56 -1.29 1.64
CA GLU A 146 12.71 -0.70 2.68
C GLU A 146 12.23 0.72 2.32
N TRP A 147 11.66 0.87 1.12
CA TRP A 147 10.96 2.10 0.73
C TRP A 147 9.80 1.81 -0.24
N ASP A 148 8.81 2.71 -0.24
CA ASP A 148 7.61 2.61 -1.08
C ASP A 148 7.27 3.97 -1.70
N VAL A 149 6.56 3.95 -2.83
CA VAL A 149 5.91 5.14 -3.41
C VAL A 149 4.40 4.97 -3.32
N TRP A 150 3.74 6.02 -2.84
CA TRP A 150 2.28 6.12 -2.77
C TRP A 150 1.82 7.37 -3.51
N ALA A 151 0.66 7.28 -4.17
CA ALA A 151 0.07 8.45 -4.81
C ALA A 151 -1.46 8.37 -4.83
N GLY A 152 -2.10 9.52 -4.84
CA GLY A 152 -3.56 9.62 -4.90
C GLY A 152 -4.00 10.90 -5.57
N ASP A 153 -5.15 10.85 -6.25
CA ASP A 153 -5.75 12.04 -6.81
C ASP A 153 -6.31 12.94 -5.71
N LEU A 154 -6.19 14.24 -5.91
CA LEU A 154 -6.83 15.28 -5.11
C LEU A 154 -7.71 16.14 -6.03
N SER A 155 -8.64 16.88 -5.42
CA SER A 155 -9.47 17.84 -6.13
C SER A 155 -8.65 18.88 -6.92
N SER A 156 -9.24 19.41 -7.99
CA SER A 156 -8.65 20.44 -8.87
C SER A 156 -7.41 19.96 -9.63
N ASN A 157 -7.45 18.73 -10.15
CA ASN A 157 -6.37 18.11 -10.94
C ASN A 157 -5.00 18.15 -10.22
N ARG A 158 -5.02 17.90 -8.92
CA ARG A 158 -3.83 17.77 -8.09
C ARG A 158 -3.60 16.31 -7.75
N LYS A 159 -2.40 15.97 -7.31
CA LYS A 159 -2.09 14.65 -6.75
C LYS A 159 -1.33 14.81 -5.43
N VAL A 160 -1.52 13.89 -4.51
CA VAL A 160 -0.57 13.66 -3.42
C VAL A 160 0.44 12.63 -3.89
N LEU A 161 1.73 12.88 -3.65
CA LEU A 161 2.83 11.93 -3.84
C LEU A 161 3.52 11.77 -2.50
N ALA A 162 3.66 10.53 -2.05
CA ALA A 162 4.41 10.22 -0.85
C ALA A 162 5.53 9.21 -1.17
N VAL A 163 6.74 9.51 -0.70
CA VAL A 163 7.88 8.59 -0.76
C VAL A 163 8.23 8.22 0.67
N ALA A 164 8.01 6.94 1.00
CA ALA A 164 8.14 6.41 2.34
C ALA A 164 9.49 5.71 2.51
N ASN A 165 10.32 6.20 3.44
CA ASN A 165 11.50 5.48 3.90
C ASN A 165 11.14 4.66 5.15
N TRP A 166 11.22 3.34 5.06
CA TRP A 166 10.99 2.43 6.18
C TRP A 166 12.27 2.06 6.94
N LYS A 167 13.45 2.40 6.40
CA LYS A 167 14.75 2.16 7.05
C LYS A 167 14.94 3.05 8.27
N ASN A 168 15.64 2.47 9.25
CA ASN A 168 16.22 3.20 10.39
C ASN A 168 17.39 4.14 10.00
N GLU A 169 17.68 4.27 8.70
CA GLU A 169 18.79 5.05 8.16
C GLU A 169 18.30 5.96 7.04
N SER A 170 19.03 7.05 6.79
CA SER A 170 18.80 7.88 5.62
C SER A 170 19.09 7.11 4.34
N GLN A 171 18.30 7.36 3.29
CA GLN A 171 18.53 6.76 1.98
C GLN A 171 18.24 7.74 0.84
N THR A 172 18.93 7.55 -0.28
CA THR A 172 18.68 8.25 -1.54
C THR A 172 17.98 7.31 -2.48
N VAL A 173 16.83 7.73 -3.02
CA VAL A 173 15.99 6.91 -3.91
C VAL A 173 15.58 7.71 -5.14
N ASP A 174 15.45 7.01 -6.26
CA ASP A 174 14.99 7.57 -7.52
C ASP A 174 13.55 7.13 -7.80
N VAL A 175 12.67 8.09 -8.08
CA VAL A 175 11.27 7.84 -8.38
C VAL A 175 10.96 8.25 -9.81
N ASP A 176 10.57 7.29 -10.64
CA ASP A 176 10.00 7.53 -11.96
C ASP A 176 8.54 8.01 -11.83
N LEU A 177 8.30 9.28 -12.17
CA LEU A 177 6.99 9.90 -12.08
C LEU A 177 6.00 9.40 -13.14
N SER A 178 6.47 8.74 -14.20
CA SER A 178 5.60 8.12 -15.20
C SER A 178 4.70 7.04 -14.58
N LEU A 179 5.13 6.39 -13.49
CA LEU A 179 4.33 5.41 -12.73
C LEU A 179 3.02 5.98 -12.20
N ILE A 180 2.99 7.30 -11.93
CA ILE A 180 1.80 8.01 -11.47
C ILE A 180 1.13 8.84 -12.58
N GLY A 181 1.64 8.74 -13.82
CA GLY A 181 1.16 9.47 -15.00
C GLY A 181 1.63 10.93 -15.04
N VAL A 182 2.72 11.27 -14.35
CA VAL A 182 3.24 12.64 -14.27
C VAL A 182 4.56 12.71 -15.04
N GLY A 183 4.64 13.60 -16.02
CA GLY A 183 5.89 13.95 -16.70
C GLY A 183 6.58 15.11 -15.99
N LYS A 184 5.82 16.13 -15.62
CA LYS A 184 6.31 17.29 -14.88
C LYS A 184 5.20 17.92 -14.05
N ALA A 185 5.54 18.49 -12.89
CA ALA A 185 4.58 19.21 -12.06
C ALA A 185 5.26 20.26 -11.19
N LYS A 186 4.48 21.25 -10.73
CA LYS A 186 4.83 21.99 -9.52
C LYS A 186 4.61 21.11 -8.31
N ALA A 187 5.53 21.16 -7.36
CA ALA A 187 5.49 20.36 -6.15
C ALA A 187 5.56 21.26 -4.91
N ARG A 188 4.63 21.04 -3.97
CA ARG A 188 4.62 21.64 -2.65
C ARG A 188 5.03 20.61 -1.62
N ASP A 189 6.17 20.80 -0.96
CA ASP A 189 6.57 20.01 0.21
C ASP A 189 5.83 20.53 1.45
N VAL A 190 4.90 19.72 1.95
CA VAL A 190 3.97 20.14 3.02
C VAL A 190 4.61 20.16 4.40
N TRP A 191 5.76 19.51 4.58
CA TRP A 191 6.53 19.55 5.82
C TRP A 191 7.52 20.71 5.82
N ALA A 192 8.21 20.92 4.70
CA ALA A 192 9.16 22.01 4.54
C ALA A 192 8.50 23.37 4.25
N HIS A 193 7.20 23.37 3.93
CA HIS A 193 6.47 24.53 3.46
C HIS A 193 7.19 25.22 2.27
N ALA A 194 7.71 24.42 1.34
CA ALA A 194 8.53 24.87 0.23
C ALA A 194 7.93 24.46 -1.11
N ASP A 195 8.01 25.37 -2.09
CA ASP A 195 7.61 25.14 -3.47
C ASP A 195 8.81 24.72 -4.32
N GLY A 196 8.55 23.90 -5.33
CA GLY A 196 9.53 23.49 -6.31
C GLY A 196 8.88 22.91 -7.56
N SER A 197 9.68 22.24 -8.38
CA SER A 197 9.23 21.47 -9.54
C SER A 197 9.87 20.10 -9.56
N ILE A 198 9.15 19.11 -10.08
CA ILE A 198 9.64 17.76 -10.30
C ILE A 198 9.32 17.33 -11.73
N SER A 199 10.15 16.50 -12.34
CA SER A 199 9.92 15.94 -13.66
C SER A 199 10.59 14.59 -13.80
N ASP A 200 10.10 13.79 -14.75
CA ASP A 200 10.67 12.53 -15.21
C ASP A 200 11.06 11.61 -14.03
N ILE A 201 12.35 11.41 -13.81
CA ILE A 201 12.89 10.72 -12.64
C ILE A 201 13.34 11.76 -11.63
N LYS A 202 12.80 11.69 -10.41
CA LYS A 202 13.15 12.56 -9.29
C LYS A 202 13.91 11.79 -8.22
N THR A 203 15.13 12.23 -7.94
CA THR A 203 15.90 11.80 -6.77
C THR A 203 15.40 12.46 -5.49
N PHE A 204 15.21 11.67 -4.44
CA PHE A 204 14.86 12.08 -3.09
C PHE A 204 15.94 11.66 -2.10
N GLU A 205 16.36 12.60 -1.26
CA GLU A 205 17.17 12.32 -0.07
C GLU A 205 16.23 12.25 1.13
N LEU A 206 16.10 11.08 1.72
CA LEU A 206 15.16 10.78 2.79
C LEU A 206 15.94 10.51 4.07
N LYS A 207 15.53 11.10 5.19
CA LYS A 207 15.98 10.70 6.51
C LYS A 207 15.38 9.36 6.91
N ALA A 208 15.96 8.72 7.92
CA ALA A 208 15.37 7.55 8.58
C ALA A 208 13.89 7.82 8.93
N HIS A 209 13.02 6.88 8.57
CA HIS A 209 11.56 6.95 8.81
C HIS A 209 10.86 8.19 8.24
N GLU A 210 11.44 8.85 7.23
CA GLU A 210 10.81 10.00 6.59
C GLU A 210 9.68 9.58 5.63
N LEU A 211 8.54 10.25 5.73
CA LEU A 211 7.54 10.31 4.66
C LEU A 211 7.66 11.65 3.95
N ARG A 212 8.36 11.69 2.81
CA ARG A 212 8.35 12.88 1.96
C ARG A 212 6.96 13.00 1.36
N LEU A 213 6.24 14.06 1.68
CA LEU A 213 4.84 14.25 1.27
C LEU A 213 4.73 15.52 0.43
N LEU A 214 4.34 15.34 -0.84
CA LEU A 214 4.22 16.41 -1.82
C LEU A 214 2.78 16.55 -2.31
N VAL A 215 2.32 17.79 -2.49
CA VAL A 215 1.14 18.09 -3.31
C VAL A 215 1.61 18.55 -4.68
N LEU A 216 1.22 17.81 -5.71
CA LEU A 216 1.52 18.10 -7.11
C LEU A 216 0.37 18.90 -7.73
N SER A 217 0.72 19.91 -8.51
CA SER A 217 -0.22 20.77 -9.24
C SER A 217 0.39 21.19 -10.57
N GLU A 218 -0.43 21.76 -11.46
CA GLU A 218 -0.01 22.13 -12.82
C GLU A 218 0.69 20.94 -13.51
N ILE A 219 0.03 19.78 -13.45
CA ILE A 219 0.58 18.50 -13.91
C ILE A 219 0.58 18.47 -15.45
N GLU A 220 1.77 18.31 -16.01
CA GLU A 220 1.99 17.86 -17.38
C GLU A 220 2.02 16.32 -17.35
N GLU A 221 1.06 15.68 -18.02
CA GLU A 221 0.89 14.23 -17.99
C GLU A 221 1.99 13.50 -18.77
N ALA A 222 2.39 12.33 -18.26
CA ALA A 222 3.19 11.36 -18.98
C ALA A 222 2.38 10.08 -19.21
N SER A 223 2.72 9.36 -20.29
CA SER A 223 2.19 8.01 -20.49
C SER A 223 2.73 7.11 -19.39
N ARG A 224 1.84 6.37 -18.74
CA ARG A 224 2.24 5.31 -17.81
C ARG A 224 2.90 4.18 -18.59
N PRO A 225 3.82 3.41 -17.97
CA PRO A 225 4.41 2.24 -18.60
C PRO A 225 3.34 1.33 -19.18
N LYS A 226 3.53 0.96 -20.44
CA LYS A 226 2.58 0.11 -21.16
C LYS A 226 2.78 -1.35 -20.81
N ALA A 227 1.68 -2.04 -20.49
CA ALA A 227 1.65 -3.49 -20.37
C ALA A 227 1.94 -4.16 -21.73
N LEU A 228 2.81 -5.17 -21.72
CA LEU A 228 3.23 -5.91 -22.92
C LEU A 228 2.63 -7.31 -22.97
N SER A 229 2.69 -8.04 -21.87
CA SER A 229 2.23 -9.43 -21.79
C SER A 229 1.77 -9.78 -20.38
N TYR A 230 0.79 -10.68 -20.31
CA TYR A 230 0.24 -11.22 -19.06
C TYR A 230 0.51 -12.72 -18.98
N TYR A 231 0.92 -13.18 -17.80
CA TYR A 231 1.18 -14.59 -17.49
C TYR A 231 0.22 -15.02 -16.38
N ALA A 232 -0.76 -15.83 -16.75
CA ALA A 232 -1.84 -16.26 -15.87
C ALA A 232 -1.42 -17.45 -15.01
N ALA A 233 -2.07 -17.65 -13.85
CA ALA A 233 -1.90 -18.82 -12.99
C ALA A 233 -1.83 -20.17 -13.74
N ASP A 234 -2.60 -20.33 -14.82
CA ASP A 234 -2.62 -21.55 -15.65
C ASP A 234 -1.35 -21.79 -16.48
N ASP A 235 -0.56 -20.75 -16.73
CA ASP A 235 0.68 -20.83 -17.51
C ASP A 235 1.85 -21.41 -16.69
N ALA A 236 1.67 -21.57 -15.38
CA ALA A 236 2.72 -21.97 -14.46
C ALA A 236 2.92 -23.49 -14.38
N SER A 237 4.18 -23.90 -14.27
CA SER A 237 4.57 -25.24 -13.79
C SER A 237 4.65 -25.21 -12.26
N LEU A 238 4.01 -26.16 -11.61
CA LEU A 238 3.93 -26.24 -10.15
C LEU A 238 4.78 -27.39 -9.58
N GLU A 239 5.53 -27.11 -8.52
CA GLU A 239 6.25 -28.09 -7.71
C GLU A 239 5.84 -27.96 -6.24
N GLY A 240 6.01 -29.03 -5.46
CA GLY A 240 5.70 -29.04 -4.04
C GLY A 240 4.21 -29.01 -3.75
N SER A 241 3.78 -28.07 -2.89
CA SER A 241 2.40 -28.01 -2.38
C SER A 241 1.46 -27.07 -3.14
N ALA A 242 1.99 -26.27 -4.07
CA ALA A 242 1.21 -25.30 -4.84
C ALA A 242 0.13 -25.98 -5.70
N LYS A 243 -1.05 -25.35 -5.79
CA LYS A 243 -2.18 -25.86 -6.57
C LYS A 243 -2.95 -24.74 -7.25
N ILE A 244 -3.35 -24.98 -8.51
CA ILE A 244 -4.34 -24.14 -9.19
C ILE A 244 -5.70 -24.35 -8.51
N VAL A 245 -6.40 -23.24 -8.29
CA VAL A 245 -7.76 -23.17 -7.77
C VAL A 245 -8.59 -22.33 -8.75
N ASP A 246 -9.66 -22.93 -9.26
CA ASP A 246 -10.66 -22.21 -10.05
C ASP A 246 -11.52 -21.32 -9.13
N CYS A 247 -11.75 -20.09 -9.55
CA CYS A 247 -12.59 -19.13 -8.85
C CYS A 247 -13.86 -18.83 -9.66
N SER A 248 -14.84 -18.16 -9.03
CA SER A 248 -16.02 -17.72 -9.77
C SER A 248 -15.66 -16.61 -10.77
N LYS A 249 -16.60 -16.27 -11.66
CA LYS A 249 -16.42 -15.26 -12.73
C LYS A 249 -16.10 -13.85 -12.21
N THR A 250 -16.38 -13.56 -10.95
CA THR A 250 -16.15 -12.26 -10.32
C THR A 250 -14.96 -12.26 -9.37
N GLU A 251 -14.28 -13.39 -9.22
CA GLU A 251 -13.19 -13.60 -8.27
C GLU A 251 -11.88 -13.88 -9.00
N CYS A 252 -10.75 -13.74 -8.29
CA CYS A 252 -9.40 -14.02 -8.79
C CYS A 252 -9.13 -13.37 -10.16
N LEU A 253 -9.61 -12.13 -10.32
CA LEU A 253 -9.46 -11.36 -11.54
C LEU A 253 -7.99 -11.00 -11.76
N PRO A 254 -7.53 -10.91 -13.03
CA PRO A 254 -8.33 -10.91 -14.25
C PRO A 254 -8.63 -12.30 -14.86
N VAL A 255 -8.13 -13.40 -14.28
CA VAL A 255 -8.14 -14.73 -14.94
C VAL A 255 -9.08 -15.76 -14.33
N ASN A 256 -9.79 -15.41 -13.26
CA ASN A 256 -10.71 -16.29 -12.53
C ASN A 256 -10.06 -17.55 -11.95
N LYS A 257 -8.75 -17.49 -11.71
CA LYS A 257 -7.97 -18.57 -11.13
C LYS A 257 -6.83 -18.01 -10.29
N LYS A 258 -6.37 -18.82 -9.36
CA LYS A 258 -5.20 -18.52 -8.55
C LYS A 258 -4.39 -19.78 -8.28
N ILE A 259 -3.13 -19.59 -7.93
CA ILE A 259 -2.27 -20.63 -7.38
C ILE A 259 -2.22 -20.40 -5.88
N GLY A 260 -2.83 -21.30 -5.13
CA GLY A 260 -2.79 -21.31 -3.67
C GLY A 260 -1.85 -22.37 -3.13
N ASN A 261 -1.81 -22.50 -1.80
CA ASN A 261 -0.94 -23.43 -1.08
C ASN A 261 0.55 -23.25 -1.42
N ILE A 262 1.00 -22.02 -1.60
CA ILE A 262 2.42 -21.73 -1.87
C ILE A 262 3.17 -21.71 -0.53
N GLY A 263 3.58 -22.88 -0.04
CA GLY A 263 4.29 -23.01 1.25
C GLY A 263 5.29 -24.16 1.28
N GLY A 264 6.23 -24.14 2.22
CA GLY A 264 7.24 -25.18 2.37
C GLY A 264 8.42 -25.06 1.39
N LYS A 265 9.57 -25.58 1.82
CA LYS A 265 10.88 -25.39 1.16
C LYS A 265 10.98 -25.90 -0.28
N ASP A 266 10.17 -26.87 -0.67
CA ASP A 266 10.26 -27.55 -1.97
C ASP A 266 9.22 -27.00 -2.98
N THR A 267 8.43 -25.99 -2.58
CA THR A 267 7.37 -25.43 -3.42
C THR A 267 7.91 -24.36 -4.36
N LYS A 268 7.58 -24.50 -5.65
CA LYS A 268 7.94 -23.53 -6.69
C LYS A 268 6.77 -23.35 -7.65
N VAL A 269 6.58 -22.11 -8.05
CA VAL A 269 5.66 -21.73 -9.12
C VAL A 269 6.50 -21.10 -10.22
N THR A 270 6.62 -21.78 -11.35
CA THR A 270 7.58 -21.42 -12.40
C THR A 270 6.87 -21.09 -13.70
N PHE A 271 7.09 -19.88 -14.20
CA PHE A 271 6.66 -19.44 -15.52
C PHE A 271 7.84 -19.50 -16.46
N LYS A 272 7.66 -20.18 -17.59
CA LYS A 272 8.67 -20.30 -18.65
C LYS A 272 8.24 -19.45 -19.83
N SER A 273 9.21 -19.18 -20.70
CA SER A 273 8.99 -18.42 -21.92
C SER A 273 8.46 -17.00 -21.67
N VAL A 274 8.94 -16.37 -20.60
CA VAL A 274 8.56 -15.00 -20.22
C VAL A 274 9.32 -14.03 -21.13
N SER A 275 8.58 -13.11 -21.74
CA SER A 275 9.08 -12.09 -22.65
C SER A 275 9.45 -10.84 -21.89
N ALA A 276 10.67 -10.34 -22.13
CA ALA A 276 11.16 -9.09 -21.57
C ALA A 276 11.55 -8.11 -22.68
N PRO A 277 11.23 -6.82 -22.54
CA PRO A 277 11.53 -5.80 -23.56
C PRO A 277 13.02 -5.42 -23.59
N ARG A 278 13.74 -5.67 -22.49
CA ARG A 278 15.13 -5.26 -22.26
C ARG A 278 15.87 -6.25 -21.38
N ASP A 279 17.19 -6.11 -21.36
CA ASP A 279 18.06 -6.79 -20.41
C ASP A 279 18.03 -6.05 -19.06
N GLY A 280 18.18 -6.79 -17.95
CA GLY A 280 18.27 -6.26 -16.59
C GLY A 280 16.91 -6.03 -15.93
N GLU A 281 16.72 -4.83 -15.39
CA GLU A 281 15.54 -4.43 -14.61
C GLU A 281 14.29 -4.21 -15.47
N VAL A 282 13.19 -4.81 -15.04
CA VAL A 282 11.88 -4.69 -15.68
C VAL A 282 10.80 -4.45 -14.63
N LEU A 283 9.87 -3.54 -14.92
CA LEU A 283 8.68 -3.31 -14.11
C LEU A 283 7.71 -4.48 -14.28
N VAL A 284 7.27 -5.05 -13.17
CA VAL A 284 6.36 -6.19 -13.12
C VAL A 284 5.20 -5.88 -12.19
N GLY A 285 3.98 -6.03 -12.70
CA GLY A 285 2.75 -5.92 -11.91
C GLY A 285 2.25 -7.31 -11.53
N ILE A 286 2.35 -7.67 -10.26
CA ILE A 286 1.99 -9.00 -9.76
C ILE A 286 0.57 -8.94 -9.22
N ASP A 287 -0.33 -9.74 -9.79
CA ASP A 287 -1.68 -9.93 -9.27
C ASP A 287 -1.66 -11.07 -8.26
N PHE A 288 -2.07 -10.76 -7.03
CA PHE A 288 -1.95 -11.67 -5.90
C PHE A 288 -3.19 -11.57 -5.01
N ILE A 289 -3.36 -12.56 -4.14
CA ILE A 289 -4.36 -12.51 -3.09
C ILE A 289 -3.68 -12.77 -1.75
N ASN A 290 -3.84 -11.82 -0.85
CA ASN A 290 -3.46 -11.96 0.55
C ASN A 290 -4.60 -11.42 1.40
N TYR A 291 -5.21 -12.29 2.17
CA TYR A 291 -6.22 -11.93 3.14
C TYR A 291 -5.86 -12.46 4.54
N ASP A 292 -4.56 -12.54 4.79
CA ASP A 292 -4.01 -13.01 6.06
C ASP A 292 -3.98 -11.88 7.09
N TYR A 293 -5.14 -11.30 7.39
CA TYR A 293 -5.26 -10.25 8.39
C TYR A 293 -5.11 -10.86 9.79
N ARG A 294 -4.39 -10.16 10.68
CA ARG A 294 -4.06 -10.69 12.01
C ARG A 294 -5.03 -10.23 13.08
N HIS A 295 -5.48 -11.20 13.89
CA HIS A 295 -6.48 -10.98 14.93
C HIS A 295 -5.91 -10.41 16.23
N THR A 296 -4.59 -10.40 16.42
CA THR A 296 -3.94 -9.91 17.64
C THR A 296 -2.94 -8.80 17.35
N MET A 297 -2.78 -7.87 18.28
CA MET A 297 -1.74 -6.82 18.24
C MET A 297 -0.41 -7.25 18.88
N TRP A 298 -0.41 -8.39 19.58
CA TRP A 298 0.68 -8.83 20.44
C TRP A 298 1.77 -9.58 19.69
N ASP A 299 1.45 -10.08 18.50
CA ASP A 299 2.41 -10.73 17.62
C ASP A 299 3.21 -9.70 16.79
N TRP A 300 4.40 -10.09 16.35
CA TRP A 300 5.31 -9.26 15.52
C TRP A 300 4.91 -9.20 14.04
N GLU A 301 3.65 -9.47 13.75
CA GLU A 301 3.18 -9.70 12.39
C GLU A 301 2.80 -8.40 11.68
N SER A 302 3.03 -8.37 10.37
CA SER A 302 3.06 -7.16 9.54
C SER A 302 1.83 -6.96 8.65
N ASN A 303 0.82 -7.83 8.74
CA ASN A 303 -0.27 -7.94 7.73
C ASN A 303 0.25 -8.10 6.29
N THR A 304 1.41 -8.75 6.15
CA THR A 304 1.97 -9.12 4.86
C THR A 304 2.22 -10.62 4.80
N ARG A 305 2.11 -11.18 3.60
CA ARG A 305 2.77 -12.45 3.27
C ARG A 305 3.99 -12.19 2.42
N ASN A 306 5.01 -13.02 2.57
CA ASN A 306 6.28 -12.84 1.87
C ASN A 306 6.43 -13.90 0.78
N MET A 307 6.91 -13.46 -0.39
CA MET A 307 7.27 -14.34 -1.50
C MET A 307 8.64 -13.93 -2.04
N THR A 308 9.44 -14.92 -2.39
CA THR A 308 10.73 -14.71 -3.04
C THR A 308 10.60 -14.95 -4.52
N ILE A 309 11.09 -14.01 -5.33
CA ILE A 309 11.01 -14.05 -6.78
C ILE A 309 12.42 -14.10 -7.35
N THR A 310 12.61 -14.98 -8.32
CA THR A 310 13.87 -15.20 -9.02
C THR A 310 13.63 -15.14 -10.52
N VAL A 311 14.37 -14.30 -11.23
CA VAL A 311 14.38 -14.28 -12.70
C VAL A 311 15.62 -15.03 -13.19
N ASN A 312 15.41 -15.99 -14.09
CA ASN A 312 16.44 -16.85 -14.65
C ASN A 312 17.27 -17.55 -13.57
N LYS A 313 18.59 -17.29 -13.54
CA LYS A 313 19.53 -17.75 -12.51
C LYS A 313 20.12 -16.56 -11.74
N GLY A 314 19.42 -15.42 -11.76
CA GLY A 314 19.80 -14.22 -11.03
C GLY A 314 19.55 -14.36 -9.53
N ASP A 315 19.82 -13.28 -8.82
CA ASP A 315 19.60 -13.22 -7.39
C ASP A 315 18.10 -13.29 -7.06
N SER A 316 17.81 -13.95 -5.94
CA SER A 316 16.43 -14.11 -5.47
C SER A 316 16.11 -12.99 -4.50
N LYS A 317 14.99 -12.30 -4.71
CA LYS A 317 14.60 -11.14 -3.90
C LYS A 317 13.27 -11.38 -3.20
N ARG A 318 13.18 -11.03 -1.92
CA ARG A 318 11.96 -11.10 -1.11
C ARG A 318 11.06 -9.90 -1.36
N TRP A 319 9.76 -10.15 -1.43
CA TRP A 319 8.72 -9.16 -1.58
C TRP A 319 7.64 -9.36 -0.52
N ALA A 320 7.25 -8.27 0.15
CA ALA A 320 6.22 -8.24 1.17
C ALA A 320 4.90 -7.78 0.53
N PHE A 321 3.96 -8.71 0.41
CA PHE A 321 2.66 -8.48 -0.19
C PHE A 321 1.66 -8.04 0.89
N PRO A 322 1.07 -6.83 0.78
CA PRO A 322 0.09 -6.30 1.74
C PRO A 322 -1.23 -7.08 1.70
N ILE A 323 -2.23 -6.66 2.46
CA ILE A 323 -3.60 -7.18 2.26
C ILE A 323 -4.12 -6.69 0.90
N ALA A 324 -4.63 -7.61 0.10
CA ALA A 324 -5.08 -7.35 -1.27
C ALA A 324 -6.52 -6.81 -1.33
N GLY A 325 -7.40 -7.33 -0.49
CA GLY A 325 -8.84 -7.11 -0.59
C GLY A 325 -9.61 -7.63 0.62
N GLY A 326 -10.91 -7.86 0.40
CA GLY A 326 -11.89 -8.20 1.43
C GLY A 326 -11.96 -9.69 1.79
N ASP A 327 -11.38 -10.59 0.99
CA ASP A 327 -11.38 -12.03 1.24
C ASP A 327 -10.23 -12.77 0.51
N TRP A 328 -10.18 -14.11 0.62
CA TRP A 328 -9.20 -14.95 -0.07
C TRP A 328 -9.48 -15.15 -1.58
N PHE A 329 -10.36 -14.37 -2.19
CA PHE A 329 -10.71 -14.44 -3.62
C PHE A 329 -10.60 -13.09 -4.33
N GLU A 330 -10.43 -12.00 -3.59
CA GLU A 330 -10.25 -10.67 -4.17
C GLU A 330 -8.78 -10.35 -4.48
N SER A 331 -8.46 -10.21 -5.76
CA SER A 331 -7.13 -9.88 -6.24
C SER A 331 -6.75 -8.43 -5.94
N GLY A 332 -5.50 -8.25 -5.52
CA GLY A 332 -4.80 -6.96 -5.51
C GLY A 332 -3.62 -7.01 -6.47
N ARG A 333 -3.03 -5.84 -6.75
CA ARG A 333 -1.83 -5.74 -7.57
C ARG A 333 -0.70 -5.10 -6.78
N LEU A 334 0.49 -5.68 -6.89
CA LEU A 334 1.74 -5.11 -6.37
C LEU A 334 2.70 -4.90 -7.54
N ASN A 335 3.07 -3.65 -7.79
CA ASN A 335 4.12 -3.35 -8.76
C ASN A 335 5.49 -3.41 -8.07
N VAL A 336 6.46 -4.00 -8.77
CA VAL A 336 7.83 -4.19 -8.32
C VAL A 336 8.79 -4.06 -9.51
N VAL A 337 10.08 -3.82 -9.24
CA VAL A 337 11.15 -3.97 -10.23
C VAL A 337 11.87 -5.28 -9.97
N LEU A 338 11.91 -6.14 -10.99
CA LEU A 338 12.67 -7.38 -10.96
C LEU A 338 13.85 -7.27 -11.91
N ASP A 339 15.04 -7.67 -11.45
CA ASP A 339 16.27 -7.70 -12.23
C ASP A 339 16.59 -9.10 -12.76
N GLY A 340 17.51 -9.20 -13.71
CA GLY A 340 18.00 -10.47 -14.27
C GLY A 340 17.28 -10.94 -15.52
N PHE A 341 16.43 -10.11 -16.13
CA PHE A 341 15.83 -10.42 -17.43
C PHE A 341 16.87 -10.33 -18.55
N VAL A 342 16.64 -11.14 -19.58
CA VAL A 342 17.30 -11.07 -20.88
C VAL A 342 16.25 -10.75 -21.92
N LYS A 343 16.51 -9.76 -22.78
CA LYS A 343 15.58 -9.34 -23.83
C LYS A 343 15.17 -10.51 -24.70
N GLY A 344 13.86 -10.62 -24.96
CA GLY A 344 13.26 -11.73 -25.70
C GLY A 344 12.41 -12.62 -24.80
N ASP A 345 11.95 -13.75 -25.33
CA ASP A 345 10.94 -14.65 -24.76
C ASP A 345 11.52 -15.87 -24.02
N GLY A 346 12.82 -15.87 -23.72
CA GLY A 346 13.51 -17.01 -23.12
C GLY A 346 13.54 -17.05 -21.59
N ASN A 347 12.90 -16.09 -20.90
CA ASN A 347 13.09 -15.93 -19.47
C ASN A 347 12.28 -16.96 -18.67
N THR A 348 12.79 -17.27 -17.48
CA THR A 348 12.07 -18.04 -16.47
C THR A 348 11.85 -17.16 -15.26
N VAL A 349 10.62 -17.07 -14.76
CA VAL A 349 10.30 -16.36 -13.51
C VAL A 349 9.78 -17.38 -12.51
N THR A 350 10.44 -17.47 -11.37
CA THR A 350 10.12 -18.45 -10.32
C THR A 350 9.71 -17.74 -9.04
N PHE A 351 8.55 -18.13 -8.53
CA PHE A 351 8.01 -17.66 -7.27
C PHE A 351 8.11 -18.78 -6.22
N THR A 352 8.65 -18.45 -5.05
CA THR A 352 8.88 -19.40 -3.95
C THR A 352 8.47 -18.79 -2.60
N PRO A 353 8.11 -19.62 -1.60
CA PRO A 353 7.90 -19.13 -0.24
C PRO A 353 9.19 -18.52 0.33
N SER A 354 9.11 -17.37 1.01
CA SER A 354 10.29 -16.73 1.59
C SER A 354 10.83 -17.42 2.84
N SER A 355 10.08 -18.36 3.43
CA SER A 355 10.55 -19.18 4.54
C SER A 355 9.99 -20.59 4.44
N SER A 356 10.70 -21.56 5.04
CA SER A 356 10.34 -22.97 5.00
C SER A 356 9.07 -23.33 5.79
N SER A 357 8.66 -22.47 6.73
CA SER A 357 7.46 -22.64 7.56
C SER A 357 6.34 -21.65 7.22
N GLY A 358 6.60 -20.66 6.38
CA GLY A 358 5.65 -19.62 6.01
C GLY A 358 4.86 -19.95 4.74
N TRP A 359 3.70 -19.29 4.61
CA TRP A 359 2.89 -19.29 3.39
C TRP A 359 3.12 -17.99 2.63
N ALA A 360 3.36 -18.10 1.32
CA ALA A 360 3.31 -16.96 0.42
C ALA A 360 1.84 -16.54 0.19
N PRO A 361 1.58 -15.33 -0.35
CA PRO A 361 0.24 -15.01 -0.84
C PRO A 361 -0.10 -15.91 -2.03
N ASP A 362 -1.39 -16.05 -2.32
CA ASP A 362 -1.83 -16.75 -3.53
C ASP A 362 -1.46 -15.89 -4.76
N LEU A 363 -1.10 -16.55 -5.86
CA LEU A 363 -0.68 -15.89 -7.10
C LEU A 363 -1.74 -16.02 -8.17
N VAL A 364 -2.23 -14.90 -8.71
CA VAL A 364 -3.22 -14.89 -9.80
C VAL A 364 -2.53 -14.84 -11.16
N GLY A 365 -1.43 -14.08 -11.23
CA GLY A 365 -0.63 -13.93 -12.43
C GLY A 365 0.29 -12.72 -12.30
N PHE A 366 0.98 -12.37 -13.37
CA PHE A 366 1.74 -11.12 -13.42
C PHE A 366 1.82 -10.58 -14.84
N GLU A 367 2.07 -9.27 -14.90
CA GLU A 367 2.16 -8.51 -16.13
C GLU A 367 3.58 -7.92 -16.27
N ILE A 368 4.14 -8.03 -17.48
CA ILE A 368 5.39 -7.39 -17.85
C ILE A 368 5.10 -6.06 -18.54
N PHE A 369 5.80 -5.01 -18.12
CA PHE A 369 5.72 -3.68 -18.70
C PHE A 369 6.95 -3.36 -19.56
N GLU A 370 6.84 -2.34 -20.43
CA GLU A 370 7.90 -1.87 -21.34
C GLU A 370 9.20 -1.41 -20.65
#